data_AF-A0A932LNW3-F1
#
_entry.id   AF-A0A932LNW3-F1
#
_cell.length_a   1.000
_cell.length_b   1.000
_cell.length_c   1.000
_cell.angle_alpha   90.00
_cell.angle_beta   90.00
_cell.angle_gamma   90.00
#
_symmetry.space_group_name_H-M   'P 1'
#
loop_
_entity.id
_entity.type
_entity.pdbx_description
1 polymer ?
#
loop_
_entity_poly.entity_id
_entity_poly.type
_entity_poly.pdbx_seq_one_letter_code
_entity_poly.pdbx_strand_id
1 'polypeptide(L)' 'MSEATDPQQQQIRYKQFLDLLPLTIAVAGLPTADHGKSFTEDQMEARAMTIRKAYRQARQIARSCLEG' A
#
# COMPACT_ATOMS: atom_id res chain seq x y z
N MET A 1 1.05 26.61 -6.94
CA MET A 1 1.48 26.87 -5.55
C MET A 1 1.57 25.52 -4.87
N SER A 2 2.78 25.01 -4.66
CA SER A 2 2.98 23.71 -4.01
C SER A 2 2.59 23.86 -2.55
N GLU A 3 1.45 23.30 -2.17
CA GLU A 3 1.04 23.22 -0.77
C GLU A 3 2.11 22.39 -0.04
N ALA A 4 2.97 23.06 0.71
CA ALA A 4 3.94 22.41 1.57
C ALA A 4 3.12 21.57 2.56
N THR A 5 3.10 20.25 2.32
CA THR A 5 2.43 19.33 3.23
C THR A 5 3.06 19.51 4.60
N ASP A 6 2.23 19.85 5.59
CA ASP A 6 2.64 19.92 6.99
C ASP A 6 3.35 18.61 7.37
N PRO A 7 4.61 18.67 7.83
CA PRO A 7 5.38 17.50 8.25
C PRO A 7 4.62 16.59 9.23
N GLN A 8 3.78 17.16 10.10
CA GLN A 8 2.97 16.39 11.05
C GLN A 8 1.89 15.58 10.33
N GLN A 9 1.20 16.18 9.36
CA GLN A 9 0.20 15.47 8.55
C GLN A 9 0.82 14.37 7.69
N GLN A 10 2.04 14.58 7.18
CA GLN A 10 2.77 13.54 6.46
C GLN A 10 3.11 12.36 7.37
N GLN A 11 3.54 12.63 8.61
CA GLN A 11 3.84 11.60 9.58
C GLN A 11 2.61 10.78 9.98
N ILE A 12 1.45 11.44 10.15
CA ILE A 12 0.17 10.76 10.43
C ILE A 12 -0.22 9.84 9.27
N ARG A 13 -0.18 10.35 8.03
CA ARG A 13 -0.48 9.55 6.83
C ARG A 13 0.47 8.36 6.66
N TYR A 14 1.75 8.55 7.00
CA TYR A 14 2.74 7.47 6.97
C TYR A 14 2.40 6.36 7.98
N LYS A 15 2.06 6.71 9.22
CA LYS A 15 1.64 5.72 10.23
C LYS A 15 0.39 4.95 9.79
N GLN A 16 -0.63 5.66 9.31
CA GLN A 16 -1.85 5.03 8.78
C GLN A 16 -1.58 4.06 7.63
N PHE A 17 -0.64 4.42 6.75
CA PHE A 17 -0.20 3.54 5.67
C PHE A 17 0.45 2.26 6.23
N LEU A 18 1.38 2.40 7.18
CA LEU A 18 2.04 1.26 7.82
C LEU A 18 1.04 0.33 8.52
N ASP A 19 0.06 0.88 9.23
CA ASP A 19 -0.96 0.11 9.94
C ASP A 19 -1.84 -0.70 8.96
N LEU A 20 -2.07 -0.17 7.75
CA LEU A 20 -2.85 -0.83 6.70
C LEU A 20 -2.02 -1.75 5.78
N LEU A 21 -0.68 -1.79 5.92
CA LEU A 21 0.17 -2.62 5.07
C LEU A 21 -0.18 -4.12 5.12
N PRO A 22 -0.41 -4.76 6.28
CA PRO A 22 -0.73 -6.18 6.33
C PRO A 22 -1.98 -6.53 5.51
N LEU A 23 -3.05 -5.75 5.66
CA LEU A 23 -4.28 -5.93 4.87
C LEU A 23 -4.04 -5.65 3.38
N THR A 24 -3.25 -4.61 3.08
CA THR A 24 -2.90 -4.25 1.70
C THR A 24 -2.18 -5.41 0.98
N ILE A 25 -1.19 -6.03 1.63
CA ILE A 25 -0.44 -7.15 1.05
C ILE A 25 -1.32 -8.40 0.92
N ALA A 26 -2.17 -8.67 1.92
CA ALA A 26 -3.12 -9.79 1.86
C ALA A 26 -4.11 -9.65 0.70
N VAL A 27 -4.65 -8.44 0.47
CA VAL A 27 -5.54 -8.15 -0.68
C VAL A 27 -4.79 -8.20 -2.01
N ALA A 28 -3.53 -7.77 -2.05
CA ALA A 28 -2.74 -7.76 -3.27
C ALA A 28 -2.43 -9.17 -3.79
N GLY A 29 -2.34 -10.17 -2.91
CA GLY A 29 -2.16 -11.58 -3.28
C GLY A 29 -0.89 -11.86 -4.11
N LEU A 30 0.12 -11.00 -4.02
CA LEU A 30 1.31 -11.11 -4.85
C LEU A 30 2.22 -12.25 -4.35
N PRO A 31 2.77 -13.09 -5.25
CA PRO A 31 3.71 -14.13 -4.86
C PRO A 31 5.00 -13.51 -4.31
N THR A 32 5.67 -14.22 -3.41
CA THR A 32 7.03 -13.86 -2.99
C THR A 32 8.02 -14.10 -4.14
N ALA A 33 9.20 -13.48 -4.07
CA ALA A 33 10.27 -13.81 -5.01
C ALA A 33 10.74 -15.26 -4.77
N ASP A 34 11.01 -15.99 -5.85
CA ASP A 34 11.67 -17.29 -5.77
C ASP A 34 13.07 -17.12 -5.16
N HIS A 35 13.53 -18.13 -4.42
CA HIS A 35 14.89 -18.13 -3.88
C HIS A 35 15.93 -17.92 -4.98
N GLY A 36 16.82 -16.95 -4.76
CA GLY A 36 17.90 -16.62 -5.68
C GLY A 36 17.48 -15.88 -6.96
N LYS A 37 16.21 -15.50 -7.11
CA LYS A 37 15.74 -14.70 -8.25
C LYS A 37 15.34 -13.30 -7.81
N SER A 38 15.74 -12.31 -8.62
CA SER A 38 15.28 -10.93 -8.50
C SER A 38 14.18 -10.66 -9.52
N PHE A 39 13.27 -9.76 -9.17
CA PHE A 39 12.32 -9.23 -10.15
C PHE A 39 13.04 -8.30 -11.13
N THR A 40 12.60 -8.31 -12.39
CA THR A 40 12.96 -7.27 -13.36
C THR A 40 12.26 -5.95 -13.03
N GLU A 41 12.68 -4.84 -13.63
CA GLU A 41 12.05 -3.54 -13.44
C GLU A 41 10.55 -3.57 -13.79
N ASP A 42 10.18 -4.14 -14.95
CA ASP A 42 8.78 -4.30 -15.36
C ASP A 42 7.96 -5.11 -14.35
N GLN A 43 8.55 -6.18 -13.79
CA GLN A 43 7.89 -6.99 -12.76
C GLN A 43 7.71 -6.19 -11.47
N MET A 44 8.72 -5.41 -11.06
CA MET A 44 8.62 -4.53 -9.89
C MET A 44 7.54 -3.46 -10.08
N GLU A 45 7.45 -2.85 -11.25
CA GLU A 45 6.45 -1.84 -11.56
C GLU A 45 5.03 -2.43 -11.57
N ALA A 46 4.83 -3.59 -12.21
CA ALA A 46 3.55 -4.30 -12.19
C ALA A 46 3.09 -4.62 -10.75
N ARG A 47 4.03 -5.04 -9.90
CA ARG A 47 3.78 -5.28 -8.47
C ARG A 47 3.43 -3.99 -7.74
N ALA A 48 4.14 -2.90 -7.98
CA ALA A 48 3.85 -1.60 -7.37
C ALA A 48 2.45 -1.08 -7.74
N MET A 49 2.05 -1.22 -9.01
CA MET A 49 0.69 -0.86 -9.44
C MET A 49 -0.38 -1.70 -8.71
N THR A 50 -0.12 -2.99 -8.52
CA THR A 50 -1.02 -3.90 -7.80
C THR A 50 -1.15 -3.49 -6.33
N ILE A 51 -0.03 -3.20 -5.65
CA ILE A 51 -0.02 -2.73 -4.25
C ILE A 51 -0.80 -1.41 -4.12
N ARG A 52 -0.64 -0.46 -5.04
CA ARG A 52 -1.39 0.81 -5.02
C ARG A 52 -2.89 0.61 -5.14
N LYS A 53 -3.33 -0.33 -6.01
CA LYS A 53 -4.75 -0.69 -6.13
C LYS A 53 -5.26 -1.37 -4.85
N ALA A 54 -4.52 -2.34 -4.33
CA ALA A 54 -4.86 -3.05 -3.11
C ALA A 54 -4.94 -2.11 -1.89
N TYR A 55 -4.07 -1.11 -1.77
CA TYR A 55 -4.13 -0.12 -0.69
C TYR A 55 -5.44 0.68 -0.70
N ARG A 56 -5.92 1.07 -1.89
CA ARG A 56 -7.22 1.76 -2.01
C ARG A 56 -8.36 0.86 -1.53
N GLN A 57 -8.32 -0.42 -1.89
CA GLN A 57 -9.32 -1.39 -1.44
C GLN A 57 -9.25 -1.64 0.07
N ALA A 58 -8.04 -1.80 0.63
CA ALA A 58 -7.82 -1.98 2.06
C ALA A 58 -8.37 -0.80 2.88
N ARG A 59 -8.20 0.44 2.41
CA ARG A 59 -8.80 1.62 3.02
C ARG A 59 -10.32 1.60 3.00
N GLN A 60 -10.93 1.17 1.89
CA GLN A 60 -12.39 1.04 1.79
C GLN A 60 -12.92 -0.02 2.76
N ILE A 61 -12.26 -1.19 2.83
CA ILE A 61 -12.62 -2.26 3.76
C ILE A 61 -12.52 -1.76 5.20
N ALA A 62 -11.38 -1.19 5.59
CA ALA A 62 -11.17 -0.68 6.95
C ALA A 62 -12.23 0.36 7.33
N ARG A 63 -12.57 1.27 6.40
CA ARG A 63 -13.64 2.25 6.61
C ARG A 63 -14.99 1.57 6.81
N SER A 64 -15.37 0.62 5.95
CA SER A 64 -16.65 -0.09 6.07
C SER A 64 -16.78 -0.90 7.37
N CYS A 65 -15.67 -1.42 7.90
CA CYS A 65 -15.67 -2.17 9.16
C CYS A 65 -15.84 -1.28 10.40
N LEU A 66 -15.55 0.03 10.29
CA LEU A 66 -15.67 1.00 11.38
C LEU A 66 -16.97 1.81 11.32
N GLU A 67 -17.63 1.83 10.17
CA GLU A 67 -18.94 2.48 9.96
C GLU A 67 -20.13 1.56 10.30
N GLY A 68 -19.88 0.28 10.57
CA GLY A 68 -20.86 -0.69 11.08
C GLY A 68 -20.90 -0.75 12.60
#